data_AF-B9TQV8-F1
#
_entry.id   AF-B9TQV8-F1
#
_cell.length_a   1.000
_cell.length_b   1.000
_cell.length_c   1.000
_cell.angle_alpha   90.00
_cell.angle_beta   90.00
_cell.angle_gamma   90.00
#
_symmetry.space_group_name_H-M   'P 1'
#
loop_
_entity.id
_entity.type
_entity.pdbx_description
1 polymer ?
#
loop_
_entity_poly.entity_id
_entity_poly.type
_entity_poly.pdbx_seq_one_letter_code
_entity_poly.pdbx_strand_id
1 'polypeptide(L)' 'MQEQAQQDLDAVLASFRERILAGRPLQIRGGGTKDWYGQTPSGELLDTRAYSGIIDYEPTELVITARC' A
#
# COMPACT_ATOMS: atom_id res chain seq x y z
N MET A 1 -15.62 -7.29 14.92
CA MET A 1 -15.46 -6.72 13.56
C MET A 1 -14.23 -5.82 13.48
N GLN A 2 -14.06 -4.83 14.38
CA GLN A 2 -12.85 -4.00 14.43
C GLN A 2 -11.56 -4.81 14.67
N GLU A 3 -11.62 -5.84 15.51
CA GLU A 3 -10.47 -6.70 15.82
C GLU A 3 -10.01 -7.53 14.60
N GLN A 4 -10.94 -8.07 13.81
CA GLN A 4 -10.62 -8.79 12.57
C GLN A 4 -9.97 -7.85 11.54
N ALA A 5 -10.51 -6.64 11.37
CA ALA A 5 -9.94 -5.67 10.42
C ALA A 5 -8.52 -5.23 10.82
N GLN A 6 -8.24 -5.13 12.13
CA GLN A 6 -6.89 -4.86 12.62
C GLN A 6 -5.95 -6.05 12.36
N GLN A 7 -6.39 -7.27 12.62
CA GLN A 7 -5.63 -8.49 12.33
C GLN A 7 -5.31 -8.62 10.84
N ASP A 8 -6.28 -8.34 9.96
CA ASP A 8 -6.08 -8.34 8.51
C ASP A 8 -5.04 -7.30 8.08
N LEU A 9 -5.08 -6.11 8.69
CA LEU A 9 -4.11 -5.05 8.44
C LEU A 9 -2.69 -5.45 8.89
N ASP A 10 -2.57 -6.03 10.08
CA ASP A 10 -1.28 -6.49 10.62
C ASP A 10 -0.68 -7.58 9.74
N ALA A 11 -1.52 -8.48 9.18
CA ALA A 11 -1.08 -9.50 8.23
C ALA A 11 -0.54 -8.88 6.92
N VAL A 12 -1.20 -7.83 6.40
CA VAL A 12 -0.70 -7.10 5.22
C VAL A 12 0.66 -6.45 5.50
N LEU A 13 0.81 -5.79 6.66
CA LEU A 13 2.08 -5.16 7.04
C LEU A 13 3.20 -6.19 7.25
N ALA A 14 2.89 -7.34 7.84
CA ALA A 14 3.85 -8.44 7.99
C ALA A 14 4.35 -8.96 6.63
N SER A 15 3.44 -9.16 5.68
CA SER A 15 3.75 -9.56 4.31
C SER A 15 4.64 -8.54 3.59
N PHE A 16 4.33 -7.24 3.71
CA PHE A 16 5.18 -6.19 3.12
C PHE A 16 6.57 -6.19 3.74
N ARG A 17 6.65 -6.30 5.08
CA ARG A 17 7.92 -6.34 5.80
C ARG A 17 8.80 -7.50 5.34
N GLU A 18 8.25 -8.71 5.23
CA GLU A 18 8.98 -9.89 4.75
C GLU A 18 9.60 -9.64 3.37
N ARG A 19 8.81 -9.11 2.43
CA ARG A 19 9.23 -8.90 1.05
C ARG A 19 10.27 -7.78 0.92
N ILE A 20 10.15 -6.72 1.73
CA ILE A 20 11.14 -5.65 1.81
C ILE A 20 12.46 -6.18 2.38
N LEU A 21 12.41 -6.95 3.46
CA LEU A 21 13.61 -7.53 4.10
C LEU A 21 14.30 -8.59 3.24
N ALA A 22 13.58 -9.23 2.31
CA ALA A 22 14.16 -10.17 1.36
C ALA A 22 15.13 -9.50 0.35
N GLY A 23 15.14 -8.17 0.25
CA GLY A 23 16.15 -7.41 -0.51
C GLY A 23 16.13 -7.63 -2.03
N ARG A 24 15.06 -8.21 -2.57
CA ARG A 24 14.84 -8.34 -4.02
C ARG A 24 14.31 -7.02 -4.58
N PRO A 25 14.59 -6.67 -5.85
CA PRO A 25 13.95 -5.52 -6.49
C PRO A 25 12.43 -5.63 -6.45
N LEU A 26 11.75 -4.58 -5.97
CA LEU A 26 10.30 -4.53 -5.85
C LEU A 26 9.72 -3.49 -6.83
N GLN A 27 8.65 -3.90 -7.53
CA GLN A 27 7.78 -3.00 -8.27
C GLN A 27 6.61 -2.60 -7.37
N ILE A 28 6.71 -1.43 -6.72
CA ILE A 28 5.61 -0.90 -5.90
C ILE A 28 4.49 -0.40 -6.81
N ARG A 29 3.27 -0.92 -6.63
CA ARG A 29 2.14 -0.60 -7.51
C ARG A 29 0.83 -0.51 -6.73
N GLY A 30 0.12 0.60 -6.92
CA GLY A 30 -1.28 0.75 -6.54
C GLY A 30 -2.21 0.36 -7.68
N GLY A 31 -3.01 1.30 -8.18
CA GLY A 31 -3.98 1.06 -9.26
C GLY A 31 -3.40 0.79 -10.66
N GLY A 32 -2.08 0.94 -10.87
CA GLY A 32 -1.43 0.61 -12.14
C GLY A 32 -1.78 1.51 -13.35
N THR A 33 -2.62 2.52 -13.16
CA THR A 33 -3.09 3.41 -14.24
C THR A 33 -1.99 4.30 -14.84
N LYS A 34 -0.79 4.29 -14.24
CA LYS A 34 0.39 5.06 -14.67
C LYS A 34 1.57 4.17 -15.07
N ASP A 35 1.37 2.86 -15.28
CA ASP A 35 2.47 1.96 -15.68
C ASP A 35 3.13 2.36 -17.03
N TRP A 36 2.43 3.16 -17.84
CA TRP A 36 2.93 3.75 -19.09
C TRP A 36 3.87 4.94 -18.89
N TYR A 37 3.90 5.53 -17.70
CA TYR A 37 4.65 6.75 -17.40
C TYR A 37 5.95 6.43 -16.68
N GLY A 38 7.08 6.85 -17.28
CA GLY A 38 8.41 6.67 -16.70
C GLY A 38 9.17 5.48 -17.26
N GLN A 39 9.97 4.82 -16.40
CA GLN A 39 10.74 3.64 -16.77
C GLN A 39 9.86 2.40 -16.83
N THR A 40 10.25 1.41 -17.64
CA THR A 40 9.59 0.10 -17.65
C THR A 40 9.65 -0.50 -16.24
N PRO A 41 8.49 -0.81 -15.62
CA PRO A 41 8.48 -1.41 -14.31
C PRO A 41 9.24 -2.73 -14.27
N SER A 42 10.01 -2.96 -13.22
CA SER A 42 10.84 -4.16 -13.06
C SER A 42 10.88 -4.60 -11.60
N GLY A 43 11.17 -5.88 -11.38
CA GLY A 43 11.15 -6.49 -10.06
C GLY A 43 9.84 -7.18 -9.72
N GLU A 44 9.72 -7.61 -8.48
CA GLU A 44 8.56 -8.35 -7.97
C GLU A 44 7.45 -7.37 -7.58
N LEU A 45 6.22 -7.63 -8.05
CA LEU A 45 5.07 -6.75 -7.82
C LEU A 45 4.67 -6.67 -6.35
N LEU A 46 4.93 -5.54 -5.68
CA LEU A 46 4.39 -5.20 -4.37
C LEU A 46 3.10 -4.40 -4.55
N ASP A 47 1.96 -5.10 -4.55
CA ASP A 47 0.62 -4.50 -4.65
C ASP A 47 0.21 -3.86 -3.31
N THR A 48 0.02 -2.54 -3.30
CA THR A 48 -0.29 -1.79 -2.07
C THR A 48 -1.79 -1.66 -1.79
N ARG A 49 -2.67 -2.14 -2.68
CA ARG A 49 -4.14 -1.94 -2.55
C ARG A 49 -4.74 -2.58 -1.30
N ALA A 50 -4.10 -3.62 -0.78
CA ALA A 50 -4.49 -4.25 0.48
C ALA A 50 -4.30 -3.32 1.69
N TYR A 51 -3.42 -2.31 1.60
CA TYR A 51 -3.22 -1.25 2.58
C TYR A 51 -3.93 0.03 2.13
N SER A 52 -5.26 0.04 2.20
CA SER A 52 -6.09 1.16 1.75
C SER A 52 -7.06 1.64 2.84
N GLY A 53 -7.56 2.87 2.67
CA GLY A 53 -8.55 3.48 3.56
C GLY A 53 -8.13 4.85 4.10
N ILE A 54 -9.10 5.61 4.59
CA ILE A 54 -8.89 6.92 5.23
C ILE A 54 -8.52 6.68 6.70
N ILE A 55 -7.41 7.26 7.14
CA ILE A 55 -6.93 7.26 8.53
C ILE A 55 -7.50 8.47 9.27
N ASP A 56 -7.54 9.61 8.60
CA ASP A 56 -7.99 10.88 9.18
C ASP A 56 -8.65 11.76 8.13
N TYR A 57 -9.64 12.55 8.56
CA TYR A 57 -10.43 13.42 7.69
C TYR A 57 -10.71 14.75 8.37
N GLU A 58 -10.06 15.81 7.88
CA GLU A 58 -10.24 17.17 8.38
C GLU A 58 -10.88 18.05 7.30
N PRO A 59 -12.23 18.11 7.25
CA PRO A 59 -12.95 18.77 6.16
C PRO A 59 -12.76 20.29 6.11
N THR A 60 -12.57 20.94 7.27
CA THR A 60 -12.38 22.39 7.32
C THR A 60 -11.06 22.82 6.67
N GLU A 61 -10.03 21.97 6.76
CA GLU A 61 -8.73 22.21 6.11
C GLU A 61 -8.64 21.55 4.73
N LEU A 62 -9.69 20.83 4.30
CA LEU A 62 -9.71 20.02 3.07
C LEU A 62 -8.58 18.98 3.03
N VAL A 63 -8.25 18.40 4.20
CA VAL A 63 -7.18 17.43 4.38
C VAL A 63 -7.74 16.03 4.57
N ILE A 64 -7.12 15.05 3.89
CA ILE A 64 -7.31 13.63 4.16
C ILE A 64 -5.96 12.98 4.41
N THR A 65 -5.89 12.09 5.39
CA THR A 65 -4.77 11.17 5.56
C THR A 65 -5.25 9.79 5.15
N ALA A 66 -4.59 9.15 4.19
CA ALA A 66 -4.97 7.85 3.67
C ALA A 66 -3.81 6.86 3.69
N ARG A 67 -4.16 5.58 3.79
CA ARG A 67 -3.26 4.45 3.52
C ARG A 67 -3.10 4.30 2.00
N CYS A 68 -1.87 4.08 1.52
CA CYS A 68 -1.55 3.92 0.11
C CYS A 68 -0.38 2.97 -0.14
#